data_AF-A0A426XN82-F1
#
_entry.id   AF-A0A426XN82-F1
#
_cell.length_a   1.000
_cell.length_b   1.000
_cell.length_c   1.000
_cell.angle_alpha   90.00
_cell.angle_beta   90.00
_cell.angle_gamma   90.00
#
_symmetry.space_group_name_H-M   'P 1'
#
loop_
_entity.id
_entity.type
_entity.pdbx_description
1 polymer ?
#
loop_
_entity_poly.entity_id
_entity_poly.type
_entity_poly.pdbx_seq_one_letter_code
_entity_poly.pdbx_strand_id
1 'polypeptide(L)'
;MARVGCLLPFLSLLFLVISLPATNGRVLVASGAAAVESPRYAVIFDAGSTGSRVHVYCFDDGLELIHIGNDIELFVKIKPGLSAYADDPKAAANSLLPLLEKAVSVIPEELRTKTPIRVGVNLSFSYYALSHNNSL
;
A
#
# COMPACT_ATOMS: atom_id res chain seq x y z
N MET A 1 -26.57 23.95 66.16
CA MET A 1 -27.02 25.05 65.29
C MET A 1 -26.61 24.72 63.86
N ALA A 2 -27.57 24.42 63.00
CA ALA A 2 -27.34 24.09 61.59
C ALA A 2 -26.88 25.33 60.81
N ARG A 3 -25.94 25.17 59.87
CA ARG A 3 -25.68 26.16 58.83
C ARG A 3 -25.73 25.48 57.47
N VAL A 4 -26.78 25.86 56.76
CA VAL A 4 -27.07 25.66 55.35
C VAL A 4 -26.02 26.40 54.51
N GLY A 5 -25.65 25.80 53.38
CA GLY A 5 -25.31 26.55 52.17
C GLY A 5 -23.89 26.33 51.65
N CYS A 6 -23.77 25.56 50.56
CA CYS A 6 -22.90 25.91 49.44
C CYS A 6 -23.19 24.98 48.24
N LEU A 7 -24.34 25.15 47.57
CA LEU A 7 -24.65 24.47 46.31
C LEU A 7 -24.48 25.40 45.10
N LEU A 8 -23.61 26.41 45.22
CA LEU A 8 -23.42 27.47 44.23
C LEU A 8 -22.28 27.28 43.18
N PRO A 9 -21.47 26.20 43.12
CA PRO A 9 -20.47 26.12 42.05
C PRO A 9 -20.97 25.42 40.78
N PHE A 10 -22.08 24.69 40.81
CA PHE A 10 -22.53 23.90 39.65
C PHE A 10 -23.37 24.69 38.62
N LEU A 11 -23.93 25.84 39.00
CA LEU A 11 -24.75 26.64 38.09
C LEU A 11 -23.93 27.59 37.20
N SER A 12 -22.70 27.95 37.57
CA SER A 12 -21.88 28.86 36.75
C SER A 12 -21.20 28.17 35.57
N LEU A 13 -20.98 26.85 35.64
CA LEU A 13 -20.35 26.08 34.57
C LEU A 13 -21.30 25.83 33.38
N LEU A 14 -22.62 25.82 33.63
CA LEU A 14 -23.63 25.63 32.60
C LEU A 14 -23.81 26.88 31.70
N PHE A 15 -23.49 28.08 32.21
CA PHE A 15 -23.58 29.33 31.44
C PHE A 15 -22.45 29.52 30.42
N LEU A 16 -21.31 28.84 30.57
CA LEU A 16 -20.16 29.01 29.66
C LEU A 16 -20.37 28.32 28.30
N VAL A 17 -21.26 27.34 28.21
CA VAL A 17 -21.48 26.55 26.97
C VAL A 17 -22.42 27.24 25.98
N ILE A 18 -23.23 28.22 26.44
CA ILE A 18 -24.28 28.85 25.63
C ILE A 18 -23.78 30.07 24.83
N SER A 19 -22.50 30.46 24.98
CA SER A 19 -21.95 31.67 24.37
C SER A 19 -21.12 31.44 23.09
N LEU A 20 -21.09 30.23 22.53
CA LEU A 20 -20.45 29.98 21.24
C LEU A 20 -21.38 30.42 20.10
N PRO A 21 -21.02 31.43 19.28
CA PRO A 21 -21.80 31.78 18.13
C PRO A 21 -21.73 30.64 17.12
N ALA A 22 -22.89 30.14 16.66
CA ALA A 22 -22.97 29.23 15.54
C ALA A 22 -22.40 29.94 14.30
N THR A 23 -21.16 29.62 13.93
CA THR A 23 -20.59 30.09 12.68
C THR A 23 -21.30 29.39 11.54
N ASN A 24 -22.17 30.11 10.84
CA ASN A 24 -22.64 29.76 9.52
C ASN A 24 -21.44 29.78 8.57
N GLY A 25 -20.70 28.68 8.54
CA GLY A 25 -19.59 28.45 7.63
C GLY A 25 -20.12 28.38 6.21
N ARG A 26 -19.90 29.45 5.45
CA ARG A 26 -20.12 29.53 4.01
C ARG A 26 -19.38 28.36 3.36
N VAL A 27 -20.08 27.62 2.51
CA VAL A 27 -19.49 26.65 1.59
C VAL A 27 -18.47 27.40 0.73
N LEU A 28 -17.19 27.25 1.04
CA LEU A 28 -16.13 27.53 0.09
C LEU A 28 -16.14 26.37 -0.90
N VAL A 29 -16.85 26.56 -2.02
CA VAL A 29 -16.55 25.79 -3.22
C VAL A 29 -15.16 26.25 -3.64
N ALA A 30 -14.15 25.56 -3.13
CA ALA A 30 -12.84 25.59 -3.73
C ALA A 30 -13.02 24.99 -5.13
N SER A 31 -13.18 25.86 -6.13
CA SER A 31 -12.74 25.54 -7.49
C SER A 31 -11.21 25.53 -7.44
N GLY A 32 -10.67 24.55 -6.72
CA GLY A 32 -9.33 24.10 -6.97
C GLY A 32 -9.42 23.41 -8.31
N ALA A 33 -8.78 23.98 -9.34
CA ALA A 33 -8.17 23.12 -10.32
C ALA A 33 -7.36 22.11 -9.52
N ALA A 34 -7.89 20.89 -9.37
CA ALA A 34 -7.17 19.81 -8.72
C ALA A 34 -5.83 19.77 -9.44
N ALA A 35 -4.74 20.03 -8.71
CA ALA A 35 -3.45 19.59 -9.19
C ALA A 35 -3.67 18.14 -9.61
N VAL A 36 -3.34 17.81 -10.86
CA VAL A 36 -3.41 16.43 -11.31
C VAL A 36 -2.29 15.72 -10.55
N GLU A 37 -2.63 15.27 -9.36
CA GLU A 37 -1.75 14.55 -8.47
C GLU A 37 -1.37 13.25 -9.18
N SER A 38 -0.07 12.94 -9.19
CA SER A 38 0.46 11.83 -9.97
C SER A 38 0.30 10.53 -9.19
N PRO A 39 -0.41 9.52 -9.73
CA PRO A 39 -0.63 8.28 -9.01
C PRO A 39 0.69 7.56 -8.70
N ARG A 40 0.71 6.80 -7.61
CA ARG A 40 1.89 6.07 -7.14
C ARG A 40 1.68 4.58 -7.34
N TYR A 41 2.64 3.90 -7.95
CA TYR A 41 2.57 2.46 -8.18
C TYR A 41 3.49 1.70 -7.23
N ALA A 42 3.17 0.44 -6.96
CA ALA A 42 4.08 -0.48 -6.29
C ALA A 42 3.99 -1.87 -6.93
N VAL A 43 5.14 -2.50 -7.19
CA VAL A 43 5.21 -3.85 -7.76
C VAL A 43 5.77 -4.80 -6.71
N ILE A 44 5.03 -5.86 -6.42
CA ILE A 44 5.39 -6.88 -5.44
C ILE A 44 5.40 -8.24 -6.14
N PHE A 45 6.58 -8.85 -6.23
CA PHE A 45 6.71 -10.23 -6.62
C PHE A 45 6.61 -11.12 -5.38
N ASP A 46 5.79 -12.17 -5.45
CA ASP A 46 5.73 -13.24 -4.46
C ASP A 46 6.23 -14.53 -5.12
N ALA A 47 7.49 -14.85 -4.81
CA ALA A 47 8.21 -16.00 -5.32
C ALA A 47 8.09 -17.19 -4.36
N GLY A 48 7.22 -18.13 -4.71
CA GLY A 48 7.05 -19.38 -3.99
C GLY A 48 7.77 -20.56 -4.66
N SER A 49 7.71 -21.71 -4.00
CA SER A 49 8.24 -22.97 -4.53
C SER A 49 7.39 -23.57 -5.65
N THR A 50 6.06 -23.42 -5.57
CA THR A 50 5.12 -23.99 -6.54
C THR A 50 4.74 -23.03 -7.67
N GLY A 51 5.09 -21.75 -7.53
CA GLY A 51 4.81 -20.72 -8.53
C GLY A 51 5.23 -19.35 -8.03
N SER A 52 5.36 -18.43 -8.99
CA SER A 52 5.68 -17.03 -8.75
C SER A 52 4.50 -16.15 -9.15
N ARG A 53 4.30 -15.04 -8.45
CA ARG A 53 3.21 -14.09 -8.67
C ARG A 53 3.76 -12.67 -8.76
N VAL A 54 3.04 -11.80 -9.44
CA VAL A 54 3.24 -10.35 -9.37
C VAL A 54 1.92 -9.67 -9.03
N HIS A 55 2.01 -8.72 -8.13
CA HIS A 55 0.96 -7.77 -7.77
C HIS A 55 1.43 -6.39 -8.18
N VAL A 56 0.57 -5.62 -8.85
CA VAL A 56 0.77 -4.18 -9.04
C VAL A 56 -0.39 -3.45 -8.41
N TYR A 57 -0.08 -2.56 -7.48
CA TYR A 57 -1.03 -1.65 -6.87
C TYR A 57 -0.82 -0.25 -7.39
N CYS A 58 -1.90 0.52 -7.42
CA CYS A 58 -1.89 1.94 -7.71
C CYS A 58 -2.55 2.68 -6.55
N PHE A 59 -1.95 3.79 -6.15
CA PHE A 59 -2.38 4.60 -5.02
C PHE A 59 -2.50 6.06 -5.43
N ASP A 60 -3.42 6.77 -4.78
CA ASP A 60 -3.36 8.23 -4.74
C ASP A 60 -2.34 8.72 -3.68
N ASP A 61 -2.28 10.03 -3.48
CA ASP A 61 -1.39 10.63 -2.47
C ASP A 61 -1.81 10.34 -1.03
N GLY A 62 -3.09 10.05 -0.81
CA GLY A 62 -3.65 9.60 0.46
C GLY A 62 -3.31 8.14 0.80
N LEU A 63 -2.59 7.44 -0.09
CA LEU A 63 -2.32 6.00 -0.03
C LEU A 63 -3.60 5.17 -0.12
N GLU A 64 -4.66 5.71 -0.72
CA GLU A 64 -5.88 4.96 -1.04
C GLU A 64 -5.69 4.21 -2.36
N LEU A 65 -6.16 2.96 -2.41
CA LEU A 65 -6.08 2.14 -3.61
C LEU A 65 -6.97 2.69 -4.71
N ILE A 66 -6.39 2.88 -5.89
CA ILE A 66 -7.13 3.26 -7.10
C ILE A 66 -7.08 2.14 -8.13
N HIS A 67 -8.11 2.08 -8.97
CA HIS A 67 -8.29 0.97 -9.92
C HIS A 67 -7.24 1.01 -11.03
N ILE A 68 -6.73 -0.17 -11.39
CA ILE A 68 -5.98 -0.44 -12.61
C ILE A 68 -6.95 -1.13 -13.58
N GLY A 69 -7.47 -0.37 -14.55
CA GLY A 69 -8.56 -0.85 -15.40
C GLY A 69 -9.83 -1.07 -14.59
N ASN A 70 -10.31 -2.32 -14.52
CA ASN A 70 -11.52 -2.69 -13.79
C ASN A 70 -11.25 -3.29 -12.40
N ASP A 71 -9.98 -3.50 -12.04
CA ASP A 71 -9.57 -4.19 -10.83
C ASP A 71 -8.78 -3.25 -9.91
N ILE A 72 -8.69 -3.57 -8.62
CA ILE A 72 -7.89 -2.81 -7.64
C ILE A 72 -6.38 -3.12 -7.71
N GLU A 73 -6.00 -4.19 -8.42
CA GLU A 73 -4.62 -4.60 -8.64
C GLU A 73 -4.48 -5.32 -9.98
N LEU A 74 -3.26 -5.31 -10.55
CA LEU A 74 -2.88 -6.31 -11.53
C LEU A 74 -2.33 -7.53 -10.78
N PHE A 75 -2.96 -8.70 -10.97
CA PHE A 75 -2.47 -9.97 -10.43
C PHE A 75 -2.17 -10.97 -11.54
N VAL A 76 -0.93 -11.45 -11.60
CA VAL A 76 -0.53 -12.50 -12.56
C VAL A 76 0.29 -13.57 -11.84
N LYS A 77 0.05 -14.85 -12.19
CA LYS A 77 0.72 -16.01 -11.63
C LYS A 77 1.29 -16.91 -12.73
N ILE A 78 2.49 -17.44 -12.49
CA ILE A 78 3.15 -18.43 -13.33
C ILE A 78 3.59 -19.66 -12.53
N LYS A 79 3.94 -20.73 -13.25
CA LYS A 79 4.54 -21.96 -12.75
C LYS A 79 5.67 -22.41 -13.70
N PRO A 80 6.68 -23.15 -13.23
CA PRO A 80 6.92 -23.53 -11.83
C PRO A 80 7.41 -22.34 -10.97
N GLY A 81 7.65 -22.55 -9.67
CA GLY A 81 8.20 -21.53 -8.76
C GLY A 81 9.72 -21.50 -8.78
N LEU A 82 10.34 -20.55 -8.05
CA LEU A 82 11.80 -20.34 -8.08
C LEU A 82 12.58 -21.57 -7.62
N SER A 83 12.04 -22.39 -6.72
CA SER A 83 12.74 -23.59 -6.23
C SER A 83 12.95 -24.66 -7.31
N ALA A 84 12.19 -24.62 -8.42
CA ALA A 84 12.41 -25.53 -9.54
C ALA A 84 13.69 -25.20 -10.34
N TYR A 85 14.29 -24.04 -10.08
CA TYR A 85 15.50 -23.53 -10.74
C TYR A 85 16.66 -23.41 -9.75
N ALA A 86 16.68 -24.20 -8.67
CA ALA A 86 17.67 -24.10 -7.59
C ALA A 86 19.13 -24.18 -8.10
N ASP A 87 19.37 -25.00 -9.13
CA ASP A 87 20.69 -25.22 -9.71
C ASP A 87 21.07 -24.21 -10.80
N ASP A 88 20.12 -23.36 -11.25
CA ASP A 88 20.35 -22.33 -12.27
C ASP A 88 19.69 -20.99 -11.87
N PRO A 89 20.42 -20.14 -11.11
CA PRO A 89 19.94 -18.83 -10.71
C PRO A 89 19.58 -17.91 -11.88
N LYS A 90 20.22 -18.09 -13.04
CA LYS A 90 19.93 -17.27 -14.24
C LYS A 90 18.59 -17.68 -14.85
N ALA A 91 18.31 -18.98 -14.92
CA ALA A 91 16.99 -19.48 -15.32
C ALA A 91 15.90 -19.03 -14.34
N ALA A 92 16.18 -19.04 -13.04
CA ALA A 92 15.26 -18.53 -12.01
C ALA A 92 14.90 -17.05 -12.25
N ALA A 93 15.89 -16.20 -12.50
CA ALA A 93 15.67 -14.79 -12.84
C ALA A 93 14.87 -14.63 -14.14
N ASN A 94 15.24 -15.36 -15.19
CA ASN A 94 14.54 -15.33 -16.48
C ASN A 94 13.08 -15.77 -16.37
N SER A 95 12.75 -16.69 -15.46
CA SER A 95 11.37 -17.13 -15.25
C SER A 95 10.45 -15.99 -14.78
N LEU A 96 10.98 -14.93 -14.18
CA LEU A 96 10.21 -13.78 -13.69
C LEU A 96 9.98 -12.71 -14.76
N LEU A 97 10.67 -12.77 -15.90
CA LEU A 97 10.55 -11.77 -16.97
C LEU A 97 9.10 -11.60 -17.46
N PRO A 98 8.31 -12.67 -17.72
CA PRO A 98 6.93 -12.51 -18.17
C PRO A 98 6.05 -11.76 -17.15
N LEU A 99 6.32 -11.92 -15.86
CA LEU A 99 5.63 -11.20 -14.79
C LEU A 99 6.04 -9.72 -14.77
N LEU A 100 7.34 -9.42 -14.95
CA LEU A 100 7.84 -8.05 -15.03
C LEU A 100 7.27 -7.30 -16.23
N GLU A 101 7.20 -7.93 -17.39
CA GLU A 101 6.60 -7.34 -18.60
C GLU A 101 5.13 -6.96 -18.37
N LYS A 102 4.35 -7.82 -17.71
CA LYS A 102 2.97 -7.52 -17.33
C LYS A 102 2.90 -6.34 -16.37
N ALA A 103 3.76 -6.31 -15.36
CA ALA A 103 3.80 -5.19 -14.43
C ALA A 103 4.14 -3.85 -15.12
N VAL A 104 5.15 -3.84 -16.00
CA VAL A 104 5.57 -2.65 -16.74
C VAL A 104 4.49 -2.16 -17.72
N SER A 105 3.65 -3.07 -18.24
CA SER A 105 2.58 -2.73 -19.18
C SER A 105 1.46 -1.86 -18.59
N VAL A 106 1.28 -1.87 -17.27
CA VAL A 106 0.25 -1.06 -16.57
C VAL A 106 0.80 0.20 -15.91
N ILE A 107 2.12 0.38 -15.91
CA ILE A 107 2.80 1.53 -15.28
C ILE A 107 3.22 2.53 -16.37
N PRO A 108 2.74 3.80 -16.31
CA PRO A 108 3.18 4.87 -17.20
C PRO A 108 4.70 5.04 -17.17
N GLU A 109 5.30 5.30 -18.33
CA GLU A 109 6.76 5.30 -18.50
C GLU A 109 7.47 6.29 -17.57
N GLU A 110 6.88 7.47 -17.40
CA GLU A 110 7.32 8.54 -16.51
C GLU A 110 7.31 8.17 -15.02
N LEU A 111 6.53 7.16 -14.63
CA LEU A 111 6.42 6.69 -13.25
C LEU A 111 7.29 5.47 -12.96
N ARG A 112 7.77 4.75 -13.98
CA ARG A 112 8.57 3.51 -13.82
C ARG A 112 9.81 3.69 -12.95
N THR A 113 10.50 4.83 -13.07
CA THR A 113 11.70 5.13 -12.28
C THR A 113 11.40 5.41 -10.80
N LYS A 114 10.16 5.81 -10.48
CA LYS A 114 9.69 6.11 -9.13
C LYS A 114 8.99 4.92 -8.48
N THR A 115 8.57 3.93 -9.26
CA THR A 115 7.83 2.76 -8.79
C THR A 115 8.76 1.78 -8.06
N PRO A 116 8.61 1.58 -6.74
CA PRO A 116 9.35 0.54 -6.04
C PRO A 116 8.96 -0.85 -6.53
N ILE A 117 9.97 -1.69 -6.73
CA ILE A 117 9.82 -3.12 -6.99
C ILE A 117 10.36 -3.89 -5.80
N ARG A 118 9.57 -4.81 -5.25
CA ARG A 118 9.94 -5.68 -4.14
C ARG A 118 9.75 -7.14 -4.54
N VAL A 119 10.62 -8.01 -4.06
CA VAL A 119 10.51 -9.46 -4.22
C VAL A 119 10.46 -10.07 -2.82
N GLY A 120 9.33 -10.71 -2.50
CA GLY A 120 9.19 -11.58 -1.35
C GLY A 120 9.44 -13.02 -1.77
N VAL A 121 10.24 -13.74 -0.99
CA VAL A 121 10.47 -15.19 -1.17
C VAL A 121 9.88 -15.95 0.00
N ASN A 122 9.34 -17.14 -0.27
CA ASN A 122 8.83 -17.99 0.81
C ASN A 122 9.95 -18.63 1.64
N LEU A 123 9.62 -19.05 2.86
CA LEU A 123 10.59 -19.70 3.76
C LEU A 123 11.24 -20.93 3.13
N SER A 124 10.49 -21.73 2.36
CA SER A 124 11.04 -22.93 1.71
C SER A 124 12.22 -22.58 0.80
N PHE A 125 12.11 -21.53 -0.01
CA PHE A 125 13.22 -21.07 -0.85
C PHE A 125 14.42 -20.63 0.00
N SER A 126 14.19 -19.86 1.06
CA SER A 126 15.26 -19.44 1.98
C SER A 126 15.96 -20.62 2.65
N TYR A 127 15.21 -21.66 3.06
CA TYR A 127 15.79 -22.89 3.62
C TYR A 127 16.67 -23.62 2.59
N TYR A 128 16.24 -23.73 1.33
CA TYR A 128 17.04 -24.30 0.25
C TYR A 128 18.33 -23.51 0.01
N ALA A 129 18.25 -22.17 -0.03
CA ALA A 129 19.40 -21.31 -0.22
C ALA A 129 20.42 -21.45 0.93
N LEU A 130 19.95 -21.54 2.18
CA LEU A 130 20.81 -21.71 3.35
C LEU A 130 21.44 -23.10 3.44
N SER A 131 20.75 -24.16 3.01
CA SER A 131 21.30 -25.52 3.04
C SER A 131 22.41 -25.74 2.00
N HIS A 132 22.39 -25.01 0.88
CA HIS A 132 23.36 -25.16 -0.21
C HIS A 132 24.51 -24.14 -0.18
N ASN A 133 24.39 -23.05 0.58
CA ASN A 133 25.48 -22.07 0.78
C ASN A 133 26.54 -22.49 1.82
N ASN A 134 26.44 -23.68 2.41
CA ASN A 134 27.43 -24.22 3.37
C ASN A 134 28.45 -25.18 2.74
N SER A 135 28.58 -25.19 1.42
CA SER A 135 29.50 -26.09 0.67
C SER A 135 30.71 -25.37 0.04
N LEU A 136 31.16 -24.26 0.63
CA LEU A 136 32.43 -23.60 0.25
C LEU A 136 33.56 -23.96 1.22
#